data_AF-A0A292S1A6-F1
#
_entry.id   AF-A0A292S1A6-F1
#
_cell.length_a   1.000
_cell.length_b   1.000
_cell.length_c   1.000
_cell.angle_alpha   90.00
_cell.angle_beta   90.00
_cell.angle_gamma   90.00
#
_symmetry.space_group_name_H-M   'P 1'
#
loop_
_entity.id
_entity.type
_entity.pdbx_description
1 polymer ?
#
loop_
_entity_poly.entity_id
_entity_poly.type
_entity_poly.pdbx_seq_one_letter_code
_entity_poly.pdbx_strand_id
1 'polypeptide(L)'
;MEFVEIEKLFDNFLLYDINIYHDDKLFKTGKLKMVTVKNHYIKFFIESAGSIKVLELFYPFSFKQTDNKIIFDYKVDTVTRGNKLLNLKIANYKEEISSKFLNSTVTFEIKG
;
A
#
# COMPACT_ATOMS: atom_id res chain seq x y z
N MET A 1 -6.13 11.04 -12.59
CA MET A 1 -5.19 9.99 -12.17
C MET A 1 -5.29 8.95 -13.26
N GLU A 2 -4.33 8.93 -14.19
CA GLU A 2 -4.25 7.80 -15.10
C GLU A 2 -4.12 6.57 -14.22
N PHE A 3 -4.90 5.52 -14.50
CA PHE A 3 -4.67 4.21 -13.90
C PHE A 3 -3.33 3.71 -14.45
N VAL A 4 -2.22 4.30 -13.99
CA VAL A 4 -0.93 3.63 -14.03
C VAL A 4 -1.22 2.27 -13.46
N GLU A 5 -0.97 1.25 -14.27
CA GLU A 5 -1.25 -0.13 -13.92
C GLU A 5 -0.46 -0.42 -12.65
N ILE A 6 -1.10 -0.30 -11.49
CA ILE A 6 -0.47 -0.61 -10.20
C ILE A 6 0.07 -2.03 -10.22
N GLU A 7 -0.47 -2.89 -11.07
CA GLU A 7 0.09 -4.20 -11.38
C GLU A 7 1.52 -4.09 -11.93
N LYS A 8 1.76 -3.27 -12.97
CA LYS A 8 3.09 -3.02 -13.56
C LYS A 8 4.13 -2.48 -12.58
N LEU A 9 3.69 -1.69 -11.59
CA LEU A 9 4.56 -1.21 -10.52
C LEU A 9 5.27 -2.36 -9.79
N PHE A 10 4.61 -3.50 -9.67
CA PHE A 10 5.10 -4.67 -8.94
C PHE A 10 5.72 -5.74 -9.84
N ASP A 11 5.87 -5.52 -11.15
CA ASP A 11 6.46 -6.52 -12.06
C ASP A 11 7.83 -6.99 -11.57
N ASN A 12 8.68 -6.06 -11.11
CA ASN A 12 10.01 -6.35 -10.58
C ASN A 12 10.00 -7.01 -9.18
N PHE A 13 8.85 -7.07 -8.53
CA PHE A 13 8.66 -7.70 -7.22
C PHE A 13 8.05 -9.10 -7.35
N LEU A 14 7.47 -9.44 -8.51
CA LEU A 14 6.85 -10.75 -8.71
C LEU A 14 7.88 -11.86 -8.52
N LEU A 15 7.45 -12.90 -7.82
CA LEU A 15 8.22 -14.10 -7.47
C LEU A 15 9.40 -13.87 -6.50
N TYR A 16 9.68 -12.63 -6.10
CA TYR A 16 10.64 -12.31 -5.06
C TYR A 16 10.04 -12.42 -3.66
N ASP A 17 10.90 -12.77 -2.70
CA ASP A 17 10.58 -12.63 -1.29
C ASP A 17 10.62 -11.16 -0.89
N ILE A 18 9.52 -10.68 -0.31
CA ILE A 18 9.34 -9.28 0.05
C ILE A 18 9.05 -9.14 1.55
N ASN A 19 9.44 -8.00 2.11
CA ASN A 19 8.96 -7.49 3.38
C ASN A 19 7.94 -6.39 3.14
N ILE A 20 6.85 -6.43 3.91
CA ILE A 20 5.81 -5.42 3.91
C ILE A 20 5.78 -4.78 5.29
N TYR A 21 5.99 -3.48 5.32
CA TYR A 21 5.98 -2.68 6.53
C TYR A 21 4.72 -1.82 6.59
N HIS A 22 4.16 -1.67 7.78
CA HIS A 22 3.17 -0.65 8.09
C HIS A 22 3.87 0.42 8.92
N ASP A 23 4.00 1.61 8.33
CA ASP A 23 5.01 2.59 8.70
C ASP A 23 6.39 1.93 8.72
N ASP A 24 7.03 1.84 9.89
CA ASP A 24 8.36 1.25 10.05
C ASP A 24 8.33 -0.16 10.67
N LYS A 25 7.14 -0.70 10.94
CA LYS A 25 6.99 -2.01 11.59
C LYS A 25 6.77 -3.10 10.55
N LEU A 26 7.57 -4.16 10.61
CA LEU A 26 7.37 -5.33 9.78
C LEU A 26 5.98 -5.91 10.04
N PHE A 27 5.12 -5.84 9.03
CA PHE A 27 3.72 -6.23 9.11
C PHE A 27 3.49 -7.61 8.49
N LYS A 28 4.12 -7.90 7.35
CA LYS A 28 3.99 -9.18 6.66
C LYS A 28 5.25 -9.49 5.85
N THR A 29 5.50 -10.77 5.61
CA THR A 29 6.63 -11.23 4.81
C THR A 29 6.21 -12.44 3.99
N GLY A 30 6.87 -12.65 2.85
CA GLY A 30 6.64 -13.80 1.98
C GLY A 30 6.92 -13.48 0.52
N LYS A 31 6.69 -14.45 -0.35
CA LYS A 31 6.91 -14.33 -1.79
C LYS A 31 5.70 -13.71 -2.47
N LEU A 32 5.89 -12.60 -3.18
CA LEU A 32 4.80 -11.98 -3.94
C LEU A 32 4.52 -12.83 -5.19
N LYS A 33 3.32 -13.36 -5.33
CA LYS A 33 2.95 -14.22 -6.47
C LYS A 33 2.20 -13.48 -7.56
N MET A 34 1.33 -12.56 -7.14
CA MET A 34 0.42 -11.89 -8.04
C MET A 34 -0.06 -10.60 -7.39
N VAL A 35 -0.28 -9.59 -8.22
CA VAL A 35 -0.99 -8.35 -7.86
C VAL A 35 -2.17 -8.23 -8.79
N THR A 36 -3.36 -8.01 -8.24
CA THR A 36 -4.56 -7.76 -9.05
C THR A 36 -5.26 -6.52 -8.57
N VAL A 37 -5.74 -5.71 -9.50
CA VAL A 37 -6.58 -4.54 -9.22
C VAL A 37 -8.05 -4.90 -9.38
N LYS A 38 -8.89 -4.53 -8.40
CA LYS A 38 -10.35 -4.58 -8.50
C LYS A 38 -10.98 -3.31 -7.97
N ASN A 39 -11.65 -2.54 -8.84
CA ASN A 39 -12.39 -1.31 -8.54
C ASN A 39 -11.61 -0.33 -7.64
N HIS A 40 -11.75 -0.48 -6.31
CA HIS A 40 -11.20 0.42 -5.30
C HIS A 40 -10.07 -0.19 -4.46
N TYR A 41 -9.70 -1.46 -4.72
CA TYR A 41 -8.71 -2.20 -3.95
C TYR A 41 -7.68 -2.87 -4.84
N ILE A 42 -6.49 -3.03 -4.29
CA ILE A 42 -5.38 -3.79 -4.83
C ILE A 42 -5.22 -5.02 -3.95
N LYS A 43 -5.17 -6.20 -4.57
CA LYS A 43 -4.95 -7.47 -3.88
C LYS A 43 -3.54 -7.97 -4.15
N PHE A 44 -2.81 -8.26 -3.08
CA PHE A 44 -1.47 -8.81 -3.10
C PHE A 44 -1.53 -10.25 -2.62
N PHE A 45 -1.22 -11.20 -3.49
CA PHE A 45 -1.18 -12.63 -3.17
C PHE A 45 0.22 -12.98 -2.70
N ILE A 46 0.36 -13.22 -1.39
CA ILE A 46 1.67 -13.42 -0.75
C ILE A 46 1.74 -14.85 -0.25
N GLU A 47 2.68 -15.63 -0.77
CA GLU A 47 2.97 -16.98 -0.31
C GLU A 47 3.89 -16.95 0.90
N SER A 48 3.49 -17.63 1.97
CA SER A 48 4.30 -17.84 3.17
C SER A 48 4.00 -19.21 3.77
N ALA A 49 5.05 -19.98 4.08
CA ALA A 49 4.94 -21.32 4.65
C ALA A 49 3.99 -22.26 3.86
N GLY A 50 4.08 -22.24 2.53
CA GLY A 50 3.26 -23.09 1.64
C GLY A 50 1.79 -22.67 1.51
N SER A 51 1.39 -21.53 2.09
CA SER A 51 0.02 -21.01 1.99
C SER A 51 0.00 -19.62 1.34
N ILE A 52 -1.02 -19.34 0.52
CA ILE A 52 -1.23 -18.02 -0.07
C ILE A 52 -2.17 -17.22 0.85
N LYS A 53 -1.70 -16.06 1.30
CA LYS A 53 -2.50 -15.08 2.05
C LYS A 53 -2.68 -13.82 1.23
N VAL A 54 -3.92 -13.41 1.02
CA VAL A 54 -4.26 -12.16 0.33
C VAL A 54 -4.13 -10.98 1.29
N LEU A 55 -3.42 -9.93 0.88
CA LEU A 55 -3.48 -8.61 1.51
C LEU A 55 -4.27 -7.69 0.58
N GLU A 56 -5.32 -7.05 1.09
CA GLU A 56 -6.11 -6.09 0.35
C GLU A 56 -5.81 -4.68 0.87
N LEU A 57 -5.46 -3.78 -0.04
CA LEU A 57 -5.22 -2.36 0.26
C LEU A 57 -6.09 -1.50 -0.65
N PHE A 58 -6.59 -0.39 -0.13
CA PHE A 58 -7.14 0.66 -0.98
C PHE A 58 -6.04 1.26 -1.87
N TYR A 59 -6.45 1.92 -2.95
CA TYR A 59 -5.53 2.76 -3.72
C TYR A 59 -4.83 3.79 -2.84
N PRO A 60 -3.50 3.92 -2.95
CA PRO A 60 -2.78 4.94 -2.20
C PRO A 60 -3.08 6.33 -2.75
N PHE A 61 -2.96 7.34 -1.89
CA PHE A 61 -3.12 8.74 -2.31
C PHE A 61 -1.96 9.20 -3.19
N SER A 62 -0.77 8.66 -2.93
CA SER A 62 0.41 8.75 -3.79
C SER A 62 1.33 7.57 -3.53
N PHE A 63 2.32 7.36 -4.40
CA PHE A 63 3.36 6.37 -4.16
C PHE A 63 4.73 6.87 -4.60
N LYS A 64 5.77 6.22 -4.06
CA LYS A 64 7.16 6.37 -4.52
C LYS A 64 7.72 5.00 -4.85
N GLN A 65 8.56 4.92 -5.87
CA GLN A 65 9.19 3.68 -6.31
C GLN A 65 10.70 3.88 -6.48
N THR A 66 11.46 2.89 -6.03
CA THR A 66 12.86 2.62 -6.39
C THR A 66 12.94 1.16 -6.89
N ASP A 67 14.13 0.73 -7.33
CA ASP A 67 14.31 -0.61 -7.92
C ASP A 67 13.88 -1.75 -6.99
N ASN A 68 14.07 -1.60 -5.69
CA ASN A 68 13.79 -2.62 -4.67
C ASN A 68 12.68 -2.25 -3.69
N LYS A 69 12.06 -1.06 -3.83
CA LYS A 69 11.12 -0.54 -2.84
C LYS A 69 9.96 0.23 -3.45
N ILE A 70 8.75 -0.03 -2.96
CA ILE A 70 7.55 0.75 -3.27
C ILE A 70 6.93 1.23 -1.96
N ILE A 71 6.68 2.52 -1.86
CA ILE A 71 6.06 3.14 -0.68
C ILE A 71 4.70 3.68 -1.10
N PHE A 72 3.65 3.09 -0.55
CA PHE A 72 2.28 3.58 -0.64
C PHE A 72 2.02 4.58 0.48
N ASP A 73 1.56 5.77 0.10
CA ASP A 73 1.26 6.85 1.03
C ASP A 73 -0.24 7.04 1.19
N TYR A 74 -0.71 6.91 2.43
CA TYR A 74 -2.09 7.10 2.85
C TYR A 74 -2.23 8.27 3.84
N LYS A 75 -1.24 9.16 3.92
CA LYS A 75 -1.29 10.36 4.77
C LYS A 75 -2.35 11.32 4.27
N VAL A 76 -3.22 11.77 5.18
CA VAL A 76 -4.26 12.75 4.85
C VAL A 76 -3.63 14.04 4.32
N ASP A 77 -2.48 14.42 4.89
CA ASP A 77 -1.75 15.61 4.46
C ASP A 77 -1.35 15.58 2.97
N THR A 78 -1.15 14.38 2.41
CA THR A 78 -0.82 14.17 0.99
C THR A 78 -1.96 14.60 0.07
N VAL A 79 -3.22 14.32 0.44
CA VAL A 79 -4.39 14.74 -0.36
C VAL A 79 -4.82 16.17 -0.07
N THR A 80 -4.56 16.68 1.13
CA THR A 80 -4.94 18.05 1.49
C THR A 80 -3.89 19.08 1.11
N ARG A 81 -2.67 18.64 0.78
CA ARG A 81 -1.53 19.50 0.42
C ARG A 81 -1.29 20.59 1.47
N GLY A 82 -1.40 20.24 2.75
CA GLY A 82 -1.23 21.16 3.88
C GLY A 82 -2.43 22.08 4.16
N ASN A 83 -3.57 21.91 3.47
CA ASN A 83 -4.78 22.69 3.77
C ASN A 83 -5.37 22.28 5.13
N LYS A 84 -5.13 23.13 6.15
CA LYS A 84 -5.56 22.90 7.54
C LYS A 84 -7.07 22.69 7.70
N LEU A 85 -7.89 23.45 6.98
CA LEU A 85 -9.35 23.32 7.04
C LEU A 85 -9.81 21.97 6.50
N LEU A 86 -9.22 21.52 5.39
CA LEU A 86 -9.55 20.22 4.80
C LEU A 86 -9.03 19.07 5.68
N ASN A 87 -7.84 19.20 6.26
CA ASN A 87 -7.30 18.25 7.24
C ASN A 87 -8.25 18.07 8.43
N LEU A 88 -8.78 19.16 9.00
CA LEU A 88 -9.74 19.11 10.10
C LEU A 88 -11.04 18.42 9.69
N LYS A 89 -11.56 18.72 8.49
CA LYS A 89 -12.76 18.05 7.97
C LYS A 89 -12.55 16.54 7.87
N ILE A 90 -11.47 16.09 7.23
CA ILE A 90 -11.17 14.65 7.08
C ILE A 90 -10.90 13.99 8.44
N ALA A 91 -10.24 14.69 9.37
CA ALA A 91 -10.02 14.19 10.73
C ALA A 91 -11.33 13.96 11.47
N ASN A 92 -12.34 14.82 11.28
CA ASN A 92 -13.65 14.63 11.88
C ASN A 92 -14.43 13.44 11.28
N TYR A 93 -14.16 13.06 10.02
CA TYR A 93 -14.69 11.83 9.40
C TYR A 93 -13.91 10.57 9.79
N LYS A 94 -12.81 10.69 10.54
CA LYS A 94 -11.92 9.56 10.83
C LYS A 94 -12.62 8.45 11.64
N GLU A 95 -13.63 8.80 12.43
CA GLU A 95 -14.47 7.83 13.17
C GLU A 95 -15.29 6.93 12.23
N GLU A 96 -15.56 7.37 11.01
CA GLU A 96 -16.31 6.62 10.00
C GLU A 96 -15.40 5.80 9.06
N ILE A 97 -14.10 6.11 9.00
CA ILE A 97 -13.14 5.44 8.11
C ILE A 97 -12.49 4.26 8.84
N SER A 98 -12.93 3.05 8.53
CA SER A 98 -12.47 1.80 9.17
C SER A 98 -11.08 1.29 8.72
N SER A 99 -10.40 1.99 7.82
CA SER A 99 -9.10 1.53 7.31
C SER A 99 -7.98 1.74 8.33
N LYS A 100 -7.37 0.64 8.78
CA LYS A 100 -6.18 0.66 9.65
C LYS A 100 -4.94 1.34 9.03
N PHE A 101 -4.96 1.55 7.72
CA PHE A 101 -3.86 2.17 6.97
C PHE A 101 -4.07 3.68 6.75
N LEU A 102 -5.20 4.24 7.16
CA LEU A 102 -5.43 5.68 7.03
C LEU A 102 -4.40 6.45 7.85
N ASN A 103 -3.84 7.50 7.25
CA ASN A 103 -2.82 8.35 7.86
C ASN A 103 -1.51 7.62 8.21
N SER A 104 -1.13 6.65 7.39
CA SER A 104 0.11 5.87 7.53
C SER A 104 0.76 5.64 6.17
N THR A 105 1.84 4.88 6.16
CA THR A 105 2.49 4.38 4.95
C THR A 105 2.51 2.85 4.92
N VAL A 106 2.47 2.26 3.73
CA VAL A 106 2.72 0.82 3.54
C VAL A 106 3.88 0.67 2.58
N THR A 107 4.92 -0.02 3.02
CA THR A 107 6.16 -0.15 2.26
C THR A 107 6.36 -1.59 1.85
N PHE A 108 6.59 -1.83 0.57
CA PHE A 108 6.99 -3.11 0.00
C PHE A 108 8.48 -3.04 -0.34
N GLU A 109 9.26 -4.02 0.10
CA GLU A 109 10.70 -4.05 -0.10
C GLU A 109 11.16 -5.47 -0.46
N ILE A 110 11.92 -5.62 -1.54
CA ILE A 110 12.54 -6.91 -1.91
C ILE A 110 13.58 -7.27 -0.85
N LYS A 111 13.55 -8.50 -0.35
CA LYS A 111 14.60 -9.01 0.54
C LYS A 111 15.90 -9.13 -0.25
N GLY A 112 16.96 -8.52 0.29
CA GLY A 112 18.33 -8.75 -0.15
C GLY A 112 18.84 -10.14 0.18
#